data_AF-E3VNH3-F1
#
_entry.id   AF-E3VNH3-F1
#
_cell.length_a   1.000
_cell.length_b   1.000
_cell.length_c   1.000
_cell.angle_alpha   90.00
_cell.angle_beta   90.00
_cell.angle_gamma   90.00
#
_symmetry.space_group_name_H-M   'P 1'
#
loop_
_entity.id
_entity.type
_entity.pdbx_description
1 polymer ?
#
loop_
_entity_poly.entity_id
_entity_poly.type
_entity_poly.pdbx_seq_one_letter_code
_entity_poly.pdbx_strand_id
1 'polypeptide(L)'
;PFKRDPTFYPSPKMAMKSPPEDLAYVACLYTGTGINRPDFIAVVDVKPESETYSKVIHKVELSYVNDELHHFGWNACSSALCPNGRPNFERRFLVVPGLRSSRIYIVDTKLNPRQPNIVKTIEPEEVKKVTGYSKLHTVHCGPDGIYISAFGNENGEGPGGI
;
A
#
# COMPACT_ATOMS: atom_id res chain seq x y z
N PRO A 1 -2.22 -7.62 27.81
CA PRO A 1 -2.82 -6.28 27.61
C PRO A 1 -3.00 -5.97 26.12
N PHE A 2 -4.22 -5.62 25.69
CA PHE A 2 -4.48 -5.13 24.32
C PHE A 2 -3.70 -3.82 24.11
N LYS A 3 -2.63 -3.86 23.33
CA LYS A 3 -1.88 -2.65 22.95
C LYS A 3 -2.43 -2.18 21.60
N ARG A 4 -3.21 -1.10 21.61
CA ARG A 4 -3.70 -0.46 20.38
C ARG A 4 -2.54 0.18 19.63
N ASP A 5 -2.59 0.11 18.32
CA ASP A 5 -1.65 0.80 17.44
C ASP A 5 -1.76 2.32 17.68
N PRO A 6 -0.63 3.02 17.93
CA PRO A 6 -0.64 4.46 18.23
C PRO A 6 -1.08 5.33 17.05
N THR A 7 -1.15 4.78 15.84
CA THR A 7 -1.55 5.46 14.60
C THR A 7 -3.02 5.22 14.22
N PHE A 8 -3.78 4.55 15.10
CA PHE A 8 -5.22 4.40 14.97
C PHE A 8 -5.93 5.48 15.77
N TYR A 9 -6.75 6.28 15.08
CA TYR A 9 -7.42 7.43 15.65
C TYR A 9 -8.94 7.22 15.65
N PRO A 10 -9.65 7.31 16.79
CA PRO A 10 -11.09 7.08 16.84
C PRO A 10 -11.93 8.08 16.05
N SER A 11 -11.39 9.26 15.74
CA SER A 11 -12.08 10.32 15.02
C SER A 11 -11.13 11.22 14.24
N PRO A 12 -11.61 11.95 13.23
CA PRO A 12 -10.81 12.93 12.50
C PRO A 12 -10.13 13.96 13.42
N LYS A 13 -10.83 14.45 14.44
CA LYS A 13 -10.27 15.42 15.42
C LYS A 13 -9.05 14.87 16.16
N MET A 14 -9.04 13.57 16.47
CA MET A 14 -7.90 12.93 17.10
C MET A 14 -6.75 12.72 16.11
N ALA A 15 -7.06 12.37 14.86
CA ALA A 15 -6.07 12.27 13.79
C ALA A 15 -5.38 13.61 13.53
N MET A 16 -6.13 14.72 13.48
CA MET A 16 -5.56 16.07 13.29
C MET A 16 -4.64 16.53 14.43
N LYS A 17 -4.75 15.91 15.62
CA LYS A 17 -3.90 16.20 16.78
C LYS A 17 -2.71 15.26 16.91
N SER A 18 -2.56 14.29 16.00
CA SER A 18 -1.43 13.37 16.03
C SER A 18 -0.12 14.10 15.71
N PRO A 19 1.03 13.49 16.01
CA PRO A 19 2.31 13.96 15.49
C PRO A 19 2.27 14.09 13.96
N PRO A 20 3.02 15.05 13.38
CA PRO A 20 3.29 15.09 11.94
C PRO A 20 3.99 13.82 11.45
N GLU A 21 3.90 13.57 10.15
CA GLU A 21 4.63 12.48 9.49
C GLU A 21 6.14 12.76 9.37
N ASP A 22 6.95 11.73 9.58
CA ASP A 22 8.40 11.79 9.34
C ASP A 22 8.78 11.29 7.93
N LEU A 23 7.92 10.50 7.29
CA LEU A 23 8.18 9.83 6.00
C LEU A 23 6.97 9.91 5.07
N ALA A 24 7.24 10.00 3.77
CA ALA A 24 6.25 9.80 2.72
C ALA A 24 6.64 8.60 1.84
N TYR A 25 5.72 7.66 1.68
CA TYR A 25 5.84 6.57 0.71
C TYR A 25 5.19 7.00 -0.60
N VAL A 26 5.90 6.88 -1.72
CA VAL A 26 5.44 7.36 -3.03
C VAL A 26 5.52 6.24 -4.06
N ALA A 27 4.41 5.98 -4.74
CA ALA A 27 4.39 5.09 -5.90
C ALA A 27 5.12 5.76 -7.08
N CYS A 28 6.14 5.09 -7.60
CA CYS A 28 6.90 5.56 -8.75
C CYS A 28 6.90 4.49 -9.84
N LEU A 29 6.76 4.92 -11.09
CA LEU A 29 6.67 4.01 -12.23
C LEU A 29 7.64 4.40 -13.35
N TYR A 30 8.22 3.37 -13.97
CA TYR A 30 8.87 3.45 -15.27
C TYR A 30 7.94 3.00 -16.40
N THR A 31 6.84 2.30 -16.07
CA THR A 31 5.82 1.91 -17.04
C THR A 31 5.36 3.11 -17.87
N GLY A 32 5.42 2.99 -19.20
CA GLY A 32 5.07 4.08 -20.13
C GLY A 32 6.21 5.06 -20.47
N THR A 33 7.36 5.00 -19.79
CA THR A 33 8.50 5.93 -20.04
C THR A 33 9.49 5.43 -21.10
N GLY A 34 9.40 4.17 -21.51
CA GLY A 34 10.39 3.51 -22.37
C GLY A 34 11.61 2.93 -21.62
N ILE A 35 11.73 3.15 -20.31
CA ILE A 35 12.79 2.58 -19.48
C ILE A 35 12.41 1.16 -19.02
N ASN A 36 13.22 0.16 -19.34
CA ASN A 36 12.99 -1.23 -18.95
C ASN A 36 13.53 -1.53 -17.53
N ARG A 37 12.86 -0.99 -16.50
CA ARG A 37 13.17 -1.23 -15.08
C ARG A 37 11.89 -1.45 -14.27
N PRO A 38 11.96 -2.18 -13.14
CA PRO A 38 10.83 -2.32 -12.25
C PRO A 38 10.37 -0.97 -11.71
N ASP A 39 9.05 -0.85 -11.52
CA ASP A 39 8.48 0.23 -10.73
C ASP A 39 8.97 0.11 -9.25
N PHE A 40 8.76 1.13 -8.43
CA PHE A 40 9.24 1.12 -7.04
C PHE A 40 8.41 1.99 -6.10
N ILE A 41 8.46 1.67 -4.80
CA ILE A 41 8.02 2.60 -3.75
C ILE A 41 9.22 3.43 -3.30
N ALA A 42 9.17 4.74 -3.52
CA ALA A 42 10.15 5.65 -2.95
C ALA A 42 9.82 5.92 -1.49
N VAL A 43 10.84 5.94 -0.63
CA VAL A 43 10.74 6.45 0.73
C VAL A 43 11.37 7.83 0.75
N VAL A 44 10.56 8.85 1.00
CA VAL A 44 10.99 10.25 1.08
C VAL A 44 11.02 10.66 2.54
N ASP A 45 12.12 11.25 2.96
CA ASP A 45 12.22 11.89 4.27
C ASP A 45 11.56 13.27 4.22
N VAL A 46 10.49 13.45 5.00
CA VAL A 46 9.69 14.67 5.02
C VAL A 46 9.77 15.41 6.35
N LYS A 47 10.65 14.96 7.25
CA LYS A 47 10.89 15.60 8.54
C LYS A 47 11.81 16.83 8.37
N PRO A 48 11.33 18.07 8.62
CA PRO A 48 12.09 19.29 8.32
C PRO A 48 13.47 19.38 8.98
N GLU A 49 13.60 18.83 10.20
CA GLU A 49 14.84 18.82 10.97
C GLU A 49 15.81 17.68 10.61
N SER A 50 15.44 16.79 9.68
CA SER A 50 16.30 15.69 9.25
C SER A 50 17.41 16.16 8.31
N GLU A 51 18.62 15.62 8.46
CA GLU A 51 19.74 15.84 7.51
C GLU A 51 19.43 15.37 6.09
N THR A 52 18.46 14.46 5.95
CA THR A 52 17.98 13.95 4.67
C THR A 52 16.63 14.50 4.25
N TYR A 53 16.14 15.57 4.89
CA TYR A 53 14.88 16.23 4.51
C TYR A 53 14.78 16.48 3.00
N SER A 54 13.61 16.21 2.43
CA SER A 54 13.30 16.36 1.00
C SER A 54 14.15 15.47 0.07
N LYS A 55 14.67 14.34 0.56
CA LYS A 55 15.40 13.35 -0.26
C LYS A 55 14.67 12.02 -0.30
N VAL A 56 14.81 11.32 -1.43
CA VAL A 56 14.52 9.89 -1.52
C VAL A 56 15.63 9.16 -0.78
N ILE A 57 15.32 8.63 0.40
CA ILE A 57 16.28 7.94 1.28
C ILE A 57 16.35 6.43 1.01
N HIS A 58 15.32 5.87 0.37
CA HIS A 58 15.29 4.47 -0.01
C HIS A 58 14.33 4.24 -1.19
N LYS A 59 14.55 3.15 -1.92
CA LYS A 59 13.66 2.66 -2.98
C LYS A 59 13.41 1.17 -2.78
N VAL A 60 12.15 0.80 -2.66
CA VAL A 60 11.73 -0.60 -2.71
C VAL A 60 11.47 -0.95 -4.17
N GLU A 61 12.52 -1.40 -4.86
CA GLU A 61 12.39 -1.87 -6.24
C GLU A 61 11.55 -3.15 -6.28
N LEU A 62 10.54 -3.18 -7.17
CA LEU A 62 9.70 -4.36 -7.34
C LEU A 62 10.46 -5.47 -8.08
N SER A 63 9.94 -6.69 -7.99
CA SER A 63 10.56 -7.87 -8.62
C SER A 63 10.33 -7.95 -10.13
N TYR A 64 9.33 -7.23 -10.66
CA TYR A 64 8.91 -7.33 -12.07
C TYR A 64 8.79 -5.94 -12.73
N VAL A 65 8.98 -5.91 -14.05
CA VAL A 65 8.75 -4.72 -14.87
C VAL A 65 7.27 -4.60 -15.26
N ASN A 66 6.82 -3.39 -15.58
CA ASN A 66 5.48 -3.11 -16.13
C ASN A 66 4.30 -3.44 -15.19
N ASP A 67 4.47 -3.30 -13.87
CA ASP A 67 3.36 -3.42 -12.92
C ASP A 67 2.38 -2.23 -13.02
N GLU A 68 2.87 -1.05 -13.39
CA GLU A 68 2.14 0.22 -13.41
C GLU A 68 1.63 0.57 -12.00
N LEU A 69 2.57 0.86 -11.10
CA LEU A 69 2.17 1.34 -9.77
C LEU A 69 1.32 2.60 -9.88
N HIS A 70 0.24 2.64 -9.09
CA HIS A 70 -0.75 3.71 -9.17
C HIS A 70 -1.24 4.13 -7.78
N HIS A 71 -2.27 3.46 -7.25
CA HIS A 71 -2.77 3.64 -5.89
C HIS A 71 -2.29 2.49 -4.99
N PHE A 72 -2.08 2.77 -3.71
CA PHE A 72 -1.76 1.77 -2.70
C PHE A 72 -2.30 2.21 -1.34
N GLY A 73 -2.33 1.30 -0.37
CA GLY A 73 -2.90 1.57 0.95
C GLY A 73 -2.24 0.76 2.06
N TRP A 74 -2.71 0.94 3.29
CA TRP A 74 -2.25 0.17 4.45
C TRP A 74 -3.07 -1.10 4.63
N ASN A 75 -2.49 -2.14 5.23
CA ASN A 75 -3.20 -3.34 5.64
C ASN A 75 -4.28 -3.09 6.72
N ALA A 76 -4.05 -2.09 7.57
CA ALA A 76 -4.95 -1.72 8.66
C ALA A 76 -4.80 -0.23 8.96
N CYS A 77 -5.87 0.39 9.45
CA CYS A 77 -5.91 1.80 9.81
C CYS A 77 -6.96 2.04 10.90
N SER A 78 -7.33 3.29 11.15
CA SER A 78 -8.31 3.70 12.15
C SER A 78 -9.67 2.98 12.07
N SER A 79 -10.04 2.42 10.91
CA SER A 79 -11.23 1.57 10.76
C SER A 79 -11.21 0.33 11.65
N ALA A 80 -10.04 -0.15 12.09
CA ALA A 80 -9.92 -1.21 13.10
C ALA A 80 -10.50 -0.83 14.47
N LEU A 81 -10.81 0.45 14.71
CA LEU A 81 -11.50 0.93 15.91
C LEU A 81 -13.03 0.95 15.77
N CYS A 82 -13.58 0.64 14.59
CA CYS A 82 -15.02 0.49 14.42
C CYS A 82 -15.56 -0.66 15.28
N PRO A 83 -16.88 -0.69 15.60
CA PRO A 83 -17.46 -1.76 16.40
C PRO A 83 -17.25 -3.18 15.85
N ASN A 84 -17.15 -3.32 14.53
CA ASN A 84 -16.86 -4.57 13.81
C ASN A 84 -15.36 -4.76 13.47
N GLY A 85 -14.49 -3.92 14.04
CA GLY A 85 -13.04 -4.00 13.84
C GLY A 85 -12.47 -5.30 14.41
N ARG A 86 -11.69 -6.02 13.61
CA ARG A 86 -11.02 -7.23 14.07
C ARG A 86 -9.88 -6.89 15.05
N PRO A 87 -9.62 -7.73 16.06
CA PRO A 87 -8.57 -7.49 17.05
C PRO A 87 -7.17 -7.72 16.47
N ASN A 88 -6.16 -7.17 17.16
CA ASN A 88 -4.73 -7.46 16.94
C ASN A 88 -4.16 -7.05 15.57
N PHE A 89 -4.69 -6.00 14.97
CA PHE A 89 -4.09 -5.37 13.79
C PHE A 89 -3.23 -4.15 14.14
N GLU A 90 -2.20 -3.95 13.32
CA GLU A 90 -1.30 -2.79 13.33
C GLU A 90 -1.16 -2.24 11.91
N ARG A 91 -0.98 -0.91 11.78
CA ARG A 91 -0.61 -0.24 10.53
C ARG A 91 0.85 -0.56 10.24
N ARG A 92 1.10 -1.54 9.38
CA ARG A 92 2.45 -2.08 9.18
C ARG A 92 2.81 -2.36 7.74
N PHE A 93 1.90 -2.90 6.96
CA PHE A 93 2.20 -3.30 5.60
C PHE A 93 1.58 -2.30 4.63
N LEU A 94 2.37 -1.83 3.66
CA LEU A 94 1.83 -1.25 2.44
C LEU A 94 1.34 -2.40 1.55
N VAL A 95 0.13 -2.26 1.07
CA VAL A 95 -0.52 -3.16 0.11
C VAL A 95 -0.48 -2.45 -1.24
N VAL A 96 0.41 -2.92 -2.10
CA VAL A 96 0.82 -2.23 -3.32
C VAL A 96 0.43 -3.05 -4.55
N PRO A 97 -0.74 -2.76 -5.16
CA PRO A 97 -1.15 -3.41 -6.40
C PRO A 97 -0.46 -2.79 -7.63
N GLY A 98 -0.24 -3.60 -8.66
CA GLY A 98 0.07 -3.14 -10.00
C GLY A 98 -1.21 -2.95 -10.81
N LEU A 99 -1.45 -1.73 -11.31
CA LEU A 99 -2.62 -1.41 -12.13
C LEU A 99 -2.63 -2.21 -13.43
N ARG A 100 -1.46 -2.51 -14.00
CA ARG A 100 -1.37 -3.23 -15.26
C ARG A 100 -1.29 -4.73 -15.06
N SER A 101 -0.47 -5.16 -14.12
CA SER A 101 -0.18 -6.57 -13.89
C SER A 101 -1.27 -7.27 -13.10
N SER A 102 -1.99 -6.57 -12.22
CA SER A 102 -2.86 -7.14 -11.18
C SER A 102 -2.11 -7.89 -10.07
N ARG A 103 -0.77 -7.76 -10.01
CA ARG A 103 0.04 -8.30 -8.91
C ARG A 103 -0.17 -7.47 -7.65
N ILE A 104 -0.07 -8.10 -6.48
CA ILE A 104 -0.09 -7.38 -5.20
C ILE A 104 1.20 -7.66 -4.44
N TYR A 105 1.90 -6.60 -4.05
CA TYR A 105 3.05 -6.68 -3.15
C TYR A 105 2.66 -6.27 -1.74
N ILE A 106 3.18 -7.00 -0.75
CA ILE A 106 3.05 -6.68 0.67
C ILE A 106 4.42 -6.22 1.16
N VAL A 107 4.51 -4.96 1.55
CA VAL A 107 5.77 -4.30 1.93
C VAL A 107 5.74 -3.99 3.42
N ASP A 108 6.63 -4.59 4.20
CA ASP A 108 6.71 -4.42 5.66
C ASP A 108 7.54 -3.19 6.04
N THR A 109 6.96 -2.31 6.88
CA THR A 109 7.60 -1.10 7.37
C THR A 109 8.06 -1.19 8.84
N LYS A 110 7.81 -2.29 9.55
CA LYS A 110 7.94 -2.34 11.03
C LYS A 110 9.37 -2.23 11.55
N LEU A 111 10.29 -3.03 11.00
CA LEU A 111 11.66 -3.10 11.52
C LEU A 111 12.43 -1.81 11.26
N ASN A 112 12.28 -1.27 10.05
CA ASN A 112 12.85 0.00 9.67
C ASN A 112 11.93 0.71 8.66
N PRO A 113 11.09 1.67 9.10
CA PRO A 113 10.20 2.41 8.20
C PRO A 113 10.95 3.18 7.09
N ARG A 114 12.23 3.50 7.31
CA ARG A 114 13.11 4.16 6.33
C ARG A 114 13.63 3.21 5.26
N GLN A 115 13.59 1.90 5.53
CA GLN A 115 14.05 0.84 4.63
C GLN A 115 13.08 -0.36 4.65
N PRO A 116 11.83 -0.16 4.18
CA PRO A 116 10.84 -1.23 4.12
C PRO A 116 11.18 -2.28 3.06
N ASN A 117 10.64 -3.49 3.19
CA ASN A 117 11.00 -4.62 2.32
C ASN A 117 9.75 -5.40 1.88
N ILE A 118 9.78 -5.96 0.67
CA ILE A 118 8.74 -6.87 0.20
C ILE A 118 8.82 -8.18 1.01
N VAL A 119 7.73 -8.55 1.66
CA VAL A 119 7.63 -9.79 2.46
C VAL A 119 6.72 -10.83 1.84
N LYS A 120 5.87 -10.42 0.90
CA LYS A 120 4.98 -11.32 0.16
C LYS A 120 4.60 -10.71 -1.18
N THR A 121 4.44 -11.57 -2.18
CA THR A 121 3.88 -11.25 -3.49
C THR A 121 2.69 -12.17 -3.76
N ILE A 122 1.58 -11.61 -4.25
CA ILE A 122 0.43 -12.35 -4.75
C ILE A 122 0.44 -12.17 -6.27
N GLU A 123 0.68 -13.26 -7.00
CA GLU A 123 0.83 -13.22 -8.45
C GLU A 123 -0.50 -12.94 -9.15
N PRO A 124 -0.47 -12.30 -10.35
CA PRO A 124 -1.66 -11.95 -11.12
C PRO A 124 -2.65 -13.11 -11.32
N GLU A 125 -2.13 -14.30 -11.57
CA GLU A 125 -2.96 -15.48 -11.85
C GLU A 125 -3.73 -15.94 -10.61
N GLU A 126 -3.17 -15.78 -9.41
CA GLU A 126 -3.89 -16.06 -8.16
C GLU A 126 -4.99 -15.03 -7.93
N VAL A 127 -4.73 -13.74 -8.18
CA VAL A 127 -5.74 -12.68 -8.06
C VAL A 127 -6.91 -12.98 -9.00
N LYS A 128 -6.65 -13.15 -10.29
CA LYS A 128 -7.69 -13.41 -11.30
C LYS A 128 -8.49 -14.67 -10.96
N LYS A 129 -7.81 -15.77 -10.59
CA LYS A 129 -8.44 -17.04 -10.25
C LYS A 129 -9.39 -16.93 -9.05
N VAL A 130 -9.00 -16.18 -8.01
CA VAL A 130 -9.76 -16.09 -6.77
C VAL A 130 -10.89 -15.07 -6.88
N THR A 131 -10.66 -13.94 -7.55
CA THR A 131 -11.59 -12.80 -7.55
C THR A 131 -12.38 -12.66 -8.85
N GLY A 132 -11.89 -13.24 -9.96
CA GLY A 132 -12.42 -12.97 -11.29
C GLY A 132 -12.08 -11.58 -11.82
N TYR A 133 -11.20 -10.82 -11.14
CA TYR A 133 -10.89 -9.43 -11.47
C TYR A 133 -9.42 -9.21 -11.88
N SER A 134 -9.18 -8.13 -12.63
CA SER A 134 -7.87 -7.65 -13.01
C SER A 134 -7.82 -6.10 -13.03
N LYS A 135 -6.62 -5.55 -13.19
CA LYS A 135 -6.36 -4.10 -13.19
C LYS A 135 -6.73 -3.44 -11.86
N LEU A 136 -6.01 -3.86 -10.82
CA LEU A 136 -6.21 -3.42 -9.44
C LEU A 136 -5.84 -1.94 -9.24
N HIS A 137 -6.67 -1.19 -8.53
CA HIS A 137 -6.55 0.26 -8.39
C HIS A 137 -6.57 0.69 -6.92
N THR A 138 -7.74 1.06 -6.38
CA THR A 138 -7.83 1.70 -5.06
C THR A 138 -7.75 0.66 -3.95
N VAL A 139 -6.89 0.89 -2.95
CA VAL A 139 -6.77 0.05 -1.76
C VAL A 139 -7.34 0.75 -0.53
N HIS A 140 -8.22 0.09 0.21
CA HIS A 140 -8.76 0.59 1.47
C HIS A 140 -8.68 -0.47 2.59
N CYS A 141 -8.21 -0.02 3.76
CA CYS A 141 -8.24 -0.78 5.01
C CYS A 141 -9.63 -0.65 5.65
N GLY A 142 -10.47 -1.68 5.51
CA GLY A 142 -11.73 -1.79 6.22
C GLY A 142 -11.58 -2.41 7.62
N PRO A 143 -12.67 -2.42 8.42
CA PRO A 143 -12.66 -2.98 9.77
C PRO A 143 -12.44 -4.51 9.80
N ASP A 144 -12.84 -5.19 8.72
CA ASP A 144 -12.91 -6.65 8.60
C ASP A 144 -12.06 -7.24 7.47
N GLY A 145 -11.45 -6.39 6.65
CA GLY A 145 -10.64 -6.81 5.51
C GLY A 145 -9.97 -5.64 4.78
N ILE A 146 -9.14 -5.99 3.80
CA ILE A 146 -8.55 -5.05 2.85
C ILE A 146 -9.37 -5.15 1.58
N TYR A 147 -9.82 -4.02 1.06
CA TYR A 147 -10.66 -3.92 -0.13
C TYR A 147 -9.83 -3.31 -1.26
N ILE A 148 -9.86 -3.92 -2.45
CA ILE A 148 -9.09 -3.47 -3.60
C ILE A 148 -10.01 -3.39 -4.80
N SER A 149 -10.27 -2.18 -5.31
CA SER A 149 -11.07 -2.03 -6.52
C SER A 149 -10.31 -2.49 -7.76
N ALA A 150 -11.03 -2.94 -8.78
CA ALA A 150 -10.49 -3.44 -10.05
C ALA A 150 -11.27 -2.85 -11.23
N PHE A 151 -10.59 -2.52 -12.34
CA PHE A 151 -11.25 -1.94 -13.51
C PHE A 151 -11.94 -2.97 -14.41
N GLY A 152 -11.52 -4.24 -14.37
CA GLY A 152 -12.10 -5.26 -15.23
C GLY A 152 -12.12 -6.66 -14.63
N ASN A 153 -12.77 -7.55 -15.35
CA ASN A 153 -12.75 -8.99 -15.13
C ASN A 153 -11.35 -9.57 -15.42
N GLU A 154 -11.21 -10.89 -15.33
CA GLU A 154 -9.96 -11.62 -15.57
C GLU A 154 -9.32 -11.37 -16.96
N ASN A 155 -10.13 -11.01 -17.96
CA ASN A 155 -9.69 -10.68 -19.33
C ASN A 155 -9.32 -9.20 -19.50
N GLY A 156 -9.49 -8.38 -18.47
CA GLY A 156 -9.27 -6.93 -18.52
C GLY A 156 -10.42 -6.15 -19.14
N GLU A 157 -11.58 -6.77 -19.29
CA GLU A 157 -12.80 -6.17 -19.83
C GLU A 157 -13.79 -5.81 -18.72
N GLY A 158 -14.77 -4.94 -19.00
CA GLY A 158 -15.82 -4.66 -18.03
C GLY A 158 -16.73 -5.88 -17.76
N PRO A 159 -17.39 -5.95 -16.59
CA PRO A 159 -17.35 -4.97 -15.50
C PRO A 159 -16.14 -5.15 -14.56
N GLY A 160 -15.74 -4.04 -13.92
CA GLY A 160 -14.86 -4.04 -12.74
C GLY A 160 -15.62 -4.28 -11.43
N GLY A 161 -14.91 -4.25 -10.30
CA GLY A 161 -15.49 -4.55 -8.98
C GLY A 161 -14.59 -4.16 -7.80
N ILE A 162 -14.90 -4.71 -6.62
CA ILE A 162 -14.14 -4.57 -5.36
C ILE A 162 -13.94 -5.97 -4.77
#